data_AF-A0A844T1F9-F1
#
_entry.id   AF-A0A844T1F9-F1
#
_cell.length_a   1.000
_cell.length_b   1.000
_cell.length_c   1.000
_cell.angle_alpha   90.00
_cell.angle_beta   90.00
_cell.angle_gamma   90.00
#
_symmetry.space_group_name_H-M   'P 1'
#
loop_
_entity.id
_entity.type
_entity.pdbx_description
1 polymer ?
#
loop_
_entity_poly.entity_id
_entity_poly.type
_entity_poly.pdbx_seq_one_letter_code
_entity_poly.pdbx_strand_id
1 'polypeptide(L)'
;MHQAARLEFERVMEEYARWRIVPADERSPAPAWWWGPAMAVFDDHEPMSGAWCLELGLGEGTSFAKGARTVLALFVEQTSLTGPQDFPSKAERDHDVRELHPQPSDDSAFQP
;
A
#
# COMPACT_ATOMS: atom_id res chain seq x y z
N MET A 1 3.41 -12.67 -18.18
CA MET A 1 3.74 -11.76 -17.06
C MET A 1 4.58 -12.52 -16.03
N HIS A 2 5.38 -11.85 -15.19
CA HIS A 2 6.41 -12.53 -14.37
C HIS A 2 5.89 -12.91 -12.96
N GLN A 3 6.28 -14.08 -12.45
CA GLN A 3 5.88 -14.58 -11.11
C GLN A 3 6.11 -13.57 -9.98
N ALA A 4 7.20 -12.80 -10.03
CA ALA A 4 7.47 -11.75 -9.05
C ALA A 4 6.37 -10.69 -8.96
N ALA A 5 5.73 -10.32 -10.08
CA ALA A 5 4.65 -9.33 -10.08
C ALA A 5 3.40 -9.84 -9.36
N ARG A 6 3.11 -11.15 -9.45
CA ARG A 6 2.00 -11.76 -8.69
C ARG A 6 2.30 -11.80 -7.21
N LEU A 7 3.53 -12.17 -6.82
CA LEU A 7 3.96 -12.16 -5.42
C LEU A 7 3.86 -10.75 -4.80
N GLU A 8 4.28 -9.71 -5.52
CA GLU A 8 4.12 -8.32 -5.06
C GLU A 8 2.64 -7.92 -4.95
N PHE A 9 1.78 -8.40 -5.86
CA PHE A 9 0.34 -8.16 -5.75
C PHE A 9 -0.29 -8.93 -4.57
N GLU A 10 0.15 -10.14 -4.28
CA GLU A 10 -0.30 -10.90 -3.11
C GLU A 10 0.09 -10.20 -1.80
N ARG A 11 1.27 -9.59 -1.74
CA ARG A 11 1.65 -8.71 -0.62
C ARG A 11 0.69 -7.51 -0.49
N VAL A 12 0.29 -6.90 -1.61
CA VAL A 12 -0.75 -5.85 -1.60
C VAL A 12 -2.07 -6.40 -1.05
N MET A 13 -2.46 -7.62 -1.38
CA MET A 13 -3.68 -8.25 -0.86
C MET A 13 -3.63 -8.47 0.66
N GLU A 14 -2.48 -8.85 1.21
CA GLU A 14 -2.29 -8.95 2.66
C GLU A 14 -2.41 -7.59 3.36
N GLU A 15 -1.81 -6.55 2.77
CA GLU A 15 -1.92 -5.18 3.29
C GLU A 15 -3.35 -4.66 3.17
N TYR A 16 -4.04 -4.95 2.06
CA TYR A 16 -5.44 -4.60 1.83
C TYR A 16 -6.35 -5.25 2.87
N ALA A 17 -6.16 -6.52 3.21
CA ALA A 17 -6.93 -7.19 4.25
C ALA A 17 -6.77 -6.50 5.62
N ARG A 18 -5.52 -6.17 6.00
CA ARG A 18 -5.24 -5.41 7.23
C ARG A 18 -5.88 -4.02 7.21
N TRP A 19 -5.81 -3.33 6.06
CA TRP A 19 -6.42 -2.03 5.85
C TRP A 19 -7.95 -2.08 5.95
N ARG A 20 -8.59 -3.10 5.39
CA ARG A 20 -10.04 -3.26 5.38
C ARG A 20 -10.65 -3.49 6.76
N ILE A 21 -9.90 -4.10 7.69
CA ILE A 21 -10.34 -4.33 9.08
C ILE A 21 -10.56 -3.00 9.84
N VAL A 22 -9.81 -1.94 9.52
CA VAL A 22 -9.98 -0.62 10.16
C VAL A 22 -11.31 0.02 9.75
N PRO A 23 -12.11 0.59 10.67
CA PRO A 23 -13.35 1.32 10.32
C PRO A 23 -13.12 2.41 9.28
N ALA A 24 -14.07 2.62 8.36
CA ALA A 24 -13.85 3.49 7.19
C ALA A 24 -13.56 4.97 7.55
N ASP A 25 -14.08 5.44 8.67
CA ASP A 25 -13.86 6.78 9.23
C ASP A 25 -12.47 6.95 9.87
N GLU A 26 -11.90 5.88 10.41
CA GLU A 26 -10.56 5.84 11.01
C GLU A 26 -9.46 5.44 10.03
N ARG A 27 -9.84 4.77 8.93
CA ARG A 27 -8.91 4.21 7.95
C ARG A 27 -8.20 5.28 7.14
N SER A 28 -6.90 5.12 6.92
CA SER A 28 -6.16 6.02 6.03
C SER A 28 -6.56 5.80 4.56
N PRO A 29 -6.29 6.77 3.66
CA PRO A 29 -6.43 6.55 2.22
C PRO A 29 -5.67 5.29 1.74
N ALA A 30 -5.99 4.78 0.55
CA ALA A 30 -5.22 3.67 0.00
C ALA A 30 -3.77 4.14 -0.23
N PRO A 31 -2.76 3.39 0.22
CA PRO A 31 -1.39 3.85 0.11
C PRO A 31 -0.88 3.78 -1.34
N ALA A 32 -0.14 4.81 -1.76
CA ALA A 32 0.35 4.94 -3.14
C ALA A 32 1.26 3.77 -3.58
N TRP A 33 1.94 3.11 -2.64
CA TRP A 33 2.84 2.00 -2.95
C TRP A 33 2.12 0.74 -3.46
N TRP A 34 0.79 0.66 -3.37
CA TRP A 34 0.02 -0.41 -4.02
C TRP A 34 -0.17 -0.20 -5.52
N TRP A 35 -0.03 1.02 -6.03
CA TRP A 35 -0.27 1.34 -7.44
C TRP A 35 0.62 0.53 -8.38
N GLY A 36 1.92 0.46 -8.08
CA GLY A 36 2.91 -0.25 -8.91
C GLY A 36 2.58 -1.74 -9.10
N PRO A 37 2.46 -2.53 -8.02
CA PRO A 37 2.09 -3.94 -8.10
C PRO A 37 0.74 -4.17 -8.79
N ALA A 38 -0.28 -3.34 -8.50
CA ALA A 38 -1.58 -3.46 -9.16
C ALA A 38 -1.48 -3.19 -10.68
N MET A 39 -0.72 -2.16 -11.10
CA MET A 39 -0.47 -1.92 -12.52
C MET A 39 0.32 -3.05 -13.18
N ALA A 40 1.28 -3.64 -12.47
CA ALA A 40 2.08 -4.75 -12.99
C ALA A 40 1.21 -5.98 -13.34
N VAL A 41 0.10 -6.18 -12.61
CA VAL A 41 -0.84 -7.29 -12.85
C VAL A 41 -2.12 -6.91 -13.61
N PHE A 42 -2.21 -5.69 -14.14
CA PHE A 42 -3.44 -5.13 -14.72
C PHE A 42 -4.05 -5.94 -15.87
N ASP A 43 -3.23 -6.62 -16.68
CA ASP A 43 -3.65 -7.44 -17.82
C ASP A 43 -3.33 -8.93 -17.62
N ASP A 44 -3.19 -9.38 -16.37
CA ASP A 44 -3.06 -10.80 -16.06
C ASP A 44 -4.41 -11.53 -16.05
N HIS A 45 -4.57 -12.48 -16.96
CA HIS A 45 -5.78 -13.29 -17.01
C HIS A 45 -5.68 -14.58 -16.20
N GLU A 46 -4.55 -14.88 -15.57
CA GLU A 46 -4.46 -16.03 -14.66
C GLU A 46 -5.35 -15.83 -13.43
N PRO A 47 -5.95 -16.92 -12.90
CA PRO A 47 -6.80 -16.87 -11.72
C PRO A 47 -6.00 -16.51 -10.47
N MET A 48 -6.62 -15.74 -9.58
CA MET A 48 -6.10 -15.50 -8.23
C MET A 48 -6.50 -16.63 -7.29
N SER A 49 -5.88 -16.68 -6.11
CA SER A 49 -6.35 -17.55 -5.03
C SER A 49 -7.81 -17.22 -4.64
N GLY A 50 -8.57 -18.23 -4.21
CA GLY A 50 -9.94 -18.04 -3.71
C GLY A 50 -10.00 -17.11 -2.49
N ALA A 51 -8.98 -17.13 -1.64
CA ALA A 51 -8.87 -16.24 -0.48
C ALA A 51 -8.83 -14.75 -0.89
N TRP A 52 -8.04 -14.42 -1.92
CA TRP A 52 -7.96 -13.04 -2.43
C TRP A 52 -9.20 -12.63 -3.22
N CYS A 53 -9.85 -13.57 -3.90
CA CYS A 53 -11.17 -13.30 -4.49
C CYS A 53 -12.17 -12.93 -3.38
N LEU A 54 -12.24 -13.72 -2.31
CA LEU A 54 -13.14 -13.47 -1.18
C LEU A 54 -12.88 -12.12 -0.51
N GLU A 55 -11.61 -11.78 -0.25
CA GLU A 55 -11.22 -10.51 0.39
C GLU A 55 -11.66 -9.28 -0.43
N LEU A 56 -11.64 -9.39 -1.75
CA LEU A 56 -12.12 -8.33 -2.66
C LEU A 56 -13.64 -8.38 -2.92
N GLY A 57 -14.35 -9.36 -2.36
CA GLY A 57 -15.77 -9.58 -2.66
C GLY A 57 -16.02 -10.03 -4.11
N LEU A 58 -15.05 -10.71 -4.72
CA LEU A 58 -15.09 -11.22 -6.09
C LEU A 58 -15.41 -12.73 -6.09
N GLY A 59 -15.96 -13.21 -7.22
CA GLY A 59 -16.23 -14.63 -7.40
C GLY A 59 -14.95 -15.47 -7.46
N GLU A 60 -15.02 -16.73 -7.04
CA GLU A 60 -13.90 -17.67 -7.14
C GLU A 60 -13.42 -17.83 -8.60
N GLY A 61 -12.12 -17.99 -8.79
CA GLY A 61 -11.50 -18.09 -10.12
C GLY A 61 -11.38 -16.76 -10.87
N THR A 62 -11.71 -15.63 -10.23
CA THR A 62 -11.48 -14.31 -10.80
C THR A 62 -9.99 -14.07 -11.05
N SER A 63 -9.64 -13.35 -12.12
CA SER A 63 -8.25 -13.14 -12.53
C SER A 63 -7.55 -12.03 -11.76
N PHE A 64 -6.22 -12.08 -11.74
CA PHE A 64 -5.35 -11.03 -11.21
C PHE A 64 -5.68 -9.65 -11.80
N ALA A 65 -5.94 -9.55 -13.11
CA ALA A 65 -6.35 -8.32 -13.76
C ALA A 65 -7.63 -7.70 -13.17
N LYS A 66 -8.61 -8.53 -12.79
CA LYS A 66 -9.86 -8.04 -12.18
C LYS A 66 -9.64 -7.62 -10.73
N GLY A 67 -8.81 -8.35 -9.98
CA GLY A 67 -8.36 -7.93 -8.65
C GLY A 67 -7.61 -6.60 -8.69
N ALA A 68 -6.65 -6.46 -9.60
CA ALA A 68 -5.88 -5.25 -9.83
C ALA A 68 -6.75 -4.03 -10.11
N ARG A 69 -7.75 -4.17 -11.00
CA ARG A 69 -8.71 -3.10 -11.29
C ARG A 69 -9.53 -2.70 -10.07
N THR A 70 -9.84 -3.65 -9.18
CA THR A 70 -10.54 -3.37 -7.92
C THR A 70 -9.66 -2.56 -6.97
N VAL A 71 -8.37 -2.90 -6.85
CA VAL A 71 -7.40 -2.11 -6.07
C VAL A 71 -7.20 -0.73 -6.69
N LEU A 72 -7.04 -0.63 -8.00
CA LEU A 72 -6.83 0.65 -8.70
C LEU A 72 -8.04 1.59 -8.58
N ALA A 73 -9.25 1.04 -8.47
CA ALA A 73 -10.46 1.83 -8.26
C ALA A 73 -10.43 2.62 -6.94
N LEU A 74 -9.67 2.18 -5.94
CA LEU A 74 -9.52 2.89 -4.66
C LEU A 74 -8.90 4.28 -4.82
N PHE A 75 -8.11 4.49 -5.88
CA PHE A 75 -7.39 5.74 -6.11
C PHE A 75 -8.18 6.78 -6.91
N VAL A 76 -9.30 6.40 -7.55
CA VAL A 76 -10.01 7.26 -8.52
C VAL A 76 -10.45 8.60 -7.91
N GLU A 77 -11.04 8.55 -6.73
CA GLU A 77 -11.54 9.74 -6.01
C GLU A 77 -10.58 10.20 -4.91
N GLN A 78 -9.40 9.59 -4.80
CA GLN A 78 -8.47 9.85 -3.71
C GLN A 78 -7.68 11.14 -3.96
N THR A 79 -7.78 12.10 -3.04
CA THR A 79 -7.11 13.41 -3.15
C THR A 79 -5.98 13.62 -2.14
N SER A 80 -5.68 12.63 -1.31
CA SER A 80 -4.60 12.68 -0.30
C SER A 80 -3.80 11.38 -0.28
N LEU A 81 -2.56 11.44 0.22
CA LEU A 81 -1.66 10.29 0.29
C LEU A 81 -1.49 9.84 1.75
N THR A 82 -1.43 8.53 1.95
CA THR A 82 -1.10 7.90 3.23
C THR A 82 0.42 7.79 3.36
N GLY A 83 0.97 8.33 4.46
CA GLY A 83 2.37 8.09 4.83
C GLY A 83 2.57 6.68 5.41
N PRO A 84 3.79 6.12 5.35
CA PRO A 84 4.07 4.80 5.93
C PRO A 84 3.72 4.67 7.42
N GLN A 85 3.85 5.76 8.18
CA GLN A 85 3.52 5.84 9.61
C GLN A 85 2.01 5.92 9.89
N ASP A 86 1.19 6.30 8.89
CA ASP A 86 -0.25 6.52 9.00
C ASP A 86 -1.06 5.34 8.42
N PHE A 87 -0.41 4.21 8.16
CA PHE A 87 -1.06 3.02 7.64
C PHE A 87 -1.16 1.95 8.74
N PRO A 88 -2.31 1.27 8.92
CA PRO A 88 -3.54 1.32 8.12
C PRO A 88 -4.61 2.33 8.60
N SER A 89 -4.40 3.00 9.73
CA SER A 89 -5.32 3.99 10.31
C SER A 89 -4.71 5.38 10.26
N LYS A 90 -5.53 6.42 10.07
CA LYS A 90 -5.10 7.82 10.20
C LYS A 90 -4.40 7.96 11.56
N ALA A 91 -3.10 8.31 11.58
CA ALA A 91 -2.47 8.61 12.85
C ALA A 91 -3.18 9.83 13.46
N GLU A 92 -3.47 9.79 14.76
CA GLU A 92 -3.69 11.03 15.49
C GLU A 92 -2.45 11.89 15.24
N ARG A 93 -2.64 13.09 14.68
CA ARG A 93 -1.55 14.02 14.36
C ARG A 93 -0.96 14.55 15.66
N ASP A 94 -0.21 13.72 16.39
CA ASP A 94 0.68 14.23 17.41
C ASP A 94 1.82 14.90 16.68
N HIS A 95 1.78 16.24 16.69
CA HIS A 95 2.77 17.11 16.06
C HIS A 95 4.09 17.07 16.84
N ASP A 96 4.68 15.90 17.04
CA ASP A 96 6.09 15.81 17.36
C ASP A 96 6.85 15.65 16.05
N VAL A 97 6.91 16.78 15.32
CA VAL A 97 8.02 17.02 14.39
C VAL A 97 9.27 16.86 15.25
N ARG A 98 9.90 15.70 15.16
CA ARG A 98 11.23 15.49 15.74
C ARG A 98 12.13 16.47 15.00
N GLU A 99 12.31 17.66 15.58
CA GLU A 99 13.29 18.62 15.12
C GLU A 99 14.61 17.86 15.04
N LEU A 100 15.02 17.53 13.81
CA LEU A 100 16.36 17.05 13.55
C LEU A 100 17.25 18.27 13.77
N HIS A 101 17.57 18.56 15.04
CA HIS A 101 18.62 19.48 15.36
C HIS A 101 19.88 18.98 14.65
N PRO A 102 20.51 19.80 13.80
CA PRO A 102 21.78 19.44 13.21
C PRO A 102 22.72 19.08 14.36
N GLN A 103 23.20 17.84 14.42
CA GLN A 103 24.30 17.54 15.32
C GLN A 103 25.50 18.38 14.87
N PRO A 104 26.21 19.04 15.79
CA PRO A 104 27.43 19.74 15.43
C PRO A 104 28.34 18.75 14.71
N SER A 105 28.72 19.10 13.49
CA SER A 105 29.66 18.32 12.69
C SER A 105 30.92 18.15 13.53
N ASP A 106 31.29 16.92 13.85
CA ASP A 106 32.55 16.62 14.52
C ASP A 106 33.67 16.77 13.48
N ASP A 107 33.97 18.03 13.15
CA ASP A 107 34.97 18.44 12.16
C ASP A 107 36.40 18.39 12.74
N SER A 108 36.59 17.59 13.79
CA SER A 108 37.87 17.36 14.46
C SER A 108 38.79 16.43 13.65
N ALA A 109 38.29 15.80 12.58
CA ALA A 109 39.01 14.80 11.79
C ALA A 109 40.08 15.37 10.85
N PHE A 110 40.13 16.70 10.65
CA PHE A 110 41.09 17.36 9.78
C PHE A 110 41.78 18.52 10.50
N GLN A 111 42.65 18.20 11.47
CA GLN A 111 43.65 19.16 11.93
C GLN A 111 44.94 19.00 11.10
N PRO A 112 45.60 20.11 10.69
CA PRO A 112 46.79 20.10 9.83
C PRO A 112 48.05 19.55 10.50
#